data_AF-A0A0L7QY66-F1
#
_entry.id   AF-A0A0L7QY66-F1
#
_cell.length_a   1.000
_cell.length_b   1.000
_cell.length_c   1.000
_cell.angle_alpha   90.00
_cell.angle_beta   90.00
_cell.angle_gamma   90.00
#
_symmetry.space_group_name_H-M   'P 1'
#
loop_
_entity.id
_entity.type
_entity.pdbx_description
1 polymer ?
#
loop_
_entity_poly.entity_id
_entity_poly.type
_entity_poly.pdbx_seq_one_letter_code
_entity_poly.pdbx_strand_id
1 'polypeptide(L)'
;VKINTTTSDAYRKLVDLLKQNKIAFHTYQPRQERVVIKNLHLTIPTITIKEELEQKGFKIRNVTNIRSWQTNESLPLFFVDQEPDDNNKEI
;
A
#
# COMPACT_ATOMS: atom_id res chain seq x y z
N VAL A 1 6.67 -19.20 -21.04
CA VAL A 1 6.36 -20.32 -20.11
C VAL A 1 5.81 -19.73 -18.83
N LYS A 2 4.65 -20.19 -18.34
CA LYS A 2 4.06 -19.73 -17.08
C LYS A 2 4.42 -20.72 -15.97
N ILE A 3 4.99 -20.23 -14.87
CA ILE A 3 5.38 -21.04 -13.71
C ILE A 3 4.54 -20.57 -12.53
N ASN A 4 3.79 -21.47 -11.91
CA ASN A 4 3.04 -21.20 -10.69
C ASN A 4 3.66 -21.99 -9.54
N THR A 5 3.94 -21.33 -8.43
CA THR A 5 4.50 -21.94 -7.21
C THR A 5 3.42 -22.11 -6.16
N THR A 6 3.39 -23.26 -5.49
CA THR A 6 2.38 -23.58 -4.47
C THR A 6 2.60 -22.87 -3.14
N THR A 7 3.85 -22.50 -2.83
CA THR A 7 4.23 -21.84 -1.57
C THR A 7 4.93 -20.50 -1.82
N SER A 8 4.77 -19.56 -0.89
CA SER A 8 5.43 -18.25 -0.98
C SER A 8 6.96 -18.34 -0.92
N ASP A 9 7.50 -19.33 -0.21
CA ASP A 9 8.96 -19.53 -0.12
C ASP A 9 9.56 -20.03 -1.44
N ALA A 10 8.88 -20.99 -2.10
CA ALA A 10 9.30 -21.47 -3.42
C ALA A 10 9.28 -20.36 -4.48
N TYR A 11 8.29 -19.45 -4.41
CA TYR A 11 8.24 -18.28 -5.28
C TYR A 11 9.48 -17.39 -5.12
N ARG A 12 9.86 -17.06 -3.88
CA ARG A 12 11.02 -16.21 -3.59
C ARG A 12 12.32 -16.83 -4.12
N LYS A 13 12.54 -18.12 -3.85
CA LYS A 13 13.70 -18.87 -4.37
C LYS A 13 13.75 -18.90 -5.89
N LEU A 14 12.61 -19.06 -6.56
CA LEU A 14 12.53 -19.02 -8.02
C LEU A 14 12.92 -17.65 -8.56
N VAL A 15 12.39 -16.57 -7.97
CA VAL A 15 12.72 -15.19 -8.37
C VAL A 15 14.20 -14.90 -8.18
N ASP A 16 14.79 -15.35 -7.07
CA ASP A 16 16.23 -15.17 -6.81
C ASP A 16 17.08 -15.92 -7.82
N LEU A 17 16.72 -17.16 -8.16
CA LEU A 17 17.40 -17.95 -9.19
C LEU A 17 17.30 -17.30 -10.57
N LEU A 18 16.13 -16.76 -10.95
CA LEU A 18 15.95 -16.05 -12.22
C LEU A 18 16.79 -14.77 -12.29
N LYS A 19 16.90 -14.02 -11.17
CA LYS A 19 17.77 -12.84 -11.06
C LYS A 19 19.24 -13.20 -11.16
N GLN A 20 19.69 -14.23 -10.45
CA GLN A 20 21.09 -14.68 -10.46
C GLN A 20 21.54 -15.09 -11.86
N ASN A 21 20.67 -15.77 -12.60
CA ASN A 21 20.93 -16.18 -13.98
C ASN A 21 20.70 -15.05 -15.02
N LYS A 22 20.36 -13.83 -14.58
CA LYS A 22 20.08 -12.66 -15.43
C LYS A 22 19.06 -12.94 -16.55
N ILE A 23 18.09 -13.81 -16.28
CA ILE A 23 17.03 -14.13 -17.22
C ILE A 23 16.01 -12.99 -17.17
N ALA A 24 15.45 -12.58 -18.32
CA ALA A 24 14.34 -11.64 -18.34
C ALA A 24 13.04 -12.38 -17.94
N PHE A 25 12.35 -11.88 -16.92
CA PHE A 25 11.08 -12.45 -16.47
C PHE A 25 10.10 -11.34 -16.06
N HIS A 26 8.81 -11.67 -16.11
CA HIS A 26 7.74 -10.80 -15.64
C HIS A 26 7.14 -11.40 -14.37
N THR A 27 7.05 -10.61 -13.30
CA THR A 27 6.42 -11.02 -12.05
C THR A 27 5.21 -10.16 -11.74
N TYR A 28 4.22 -10.81 -11.15
CA TYR A 28 3.16 -10.09 -10.48
C TYR A 28 3.61 -9.75 -9.06
N GLN A 29 3.60 -8.48 -8.71
CA GLN A 29 3.74 -8.03 -7.33
C GLN A 29 2.32 -7.83 -6.76
N PRO A 30 1.99 -8.45 -5.61
CA PRO A 30 0.70 -8.21 -4.98
C PRO A 30 0.54 -6.72 -4.73
N ARG A 31 -0.62 -6.17 -5.09
CA ARG A 31 -0.97 -4.78 -4.78
C ARG A 31 -0.95 -4.63 -3.26
N GLN A 32 -0.19 -3.65 -2.78
CA GLN A 32 -0.29 -3.23 -1.39
C GLN A 32 -1.72 -2.75 -1.14
N GLU A 33 -2.33 -3.25 -0.08
CA GLU A 33 -3.65 -2.81 0.35
C GLU A 33 -3.52 -1.36 0.82
N ARG A 34 -4.21 -0.46 0.13
CA ARG A 34 -4.26 0.96 0.45
C ARG A 34 -5.68 1.32 0.83
N VAL A 35 -5.84 1.97 1.97
CA VAL A 35 -7.14 2.45 2.43
C VAL A 35 -7.33 3.87 1.95
N VAL A 36 -8.57 4.22 1.58
CA VAL A 36 -8.95 5.58 1.21
C VAL A 36 -9.95 6.11 2.23
N ILE A 37 -9.56 7.15 2.97
CA ILE A 37 -10.49 7.90 3.81
C ILE A 37 -11.23 8.88 2.91
N LYS A 38 -12.56 8.85 2.96
CA LYS A 38 -13.44 9.76 2.22
C LYS A 38 -14.10 10.77 3.17
N ASN A 39 -14.52 11.91 2.61
CA ASN A 39 -15.27 12.95 3.31
C ASN A 39 -14.49 13.61 4.46
N LEU A 40 -13.17 13.72 4.32
CA LEU A 40 -12.32 14.43 5.27
C LEU A 40 -11.87 15.74 4.64
N HIS A 41 -12.03 16.85 5.36
CA HIS A 41 -11.75 18.16 4.79
C HIS A 41 -10.25 18.33 4.48
N LEU A 42 -9.95 18.87 3.29
CA LEU A 42 -8.59 19.02 2.76
C LEU A 42 -7.65 19.93 3.57
N THR A 43 -8.19 20.75 4.47
CA THR A 43 -7.38 21.62 5.35
C THR A 43 -6.75 20.87 6.51
N ILE A 44 -7.17 19.62 6.75
CA ILE A 44 -6.65 18.83 7.86
C ILE A 44 -5.23 18.37 7.52
N PRO A 45 -4.23 18.65 8.36
CA PRO A 45 -2.86 18.18 8.15
C PRO A 45 -2.79 16.65 8.14
N THR A 46 -2.01 16.08 7.23
CA THR A 46 -1.78 14.63 7.15
C THR A 46 -1.14 14.05 8.41
N ILE A 47 -0.40 14.87 9.16
CA ILE A 47 0.22 14.53 10.44
C ILE A 47 -0.85 14.22 11.48
N THR A 48 -1.86 15.09 11.62
CA THR A 48 -2.96 14.89 12.57
C THR A 48 -3.74 13.62 12.24
N ILE A 49 -3.98 13.35 10.95
CA ILE A 49 -4.65 12.10 10.51
C ILE A 49 -3.84 10.88 10.93
N LYS A 50 -2.52 10.94 10.75
CA LYS A 50 -1.62 9.86 11.15
C LYS A 50 -1.66 9.62 12.66
N GLU A 51 -1.54 10.67 13.46
CA GLU A 51 -1.56 10.60 14.93
C GLU A 51 -2.87 10.00 15.46
N GLU A 52 -4.02 10.42 14.93
CA GLU A 52 -5.33 9.91 15.32
C GLU A 52 -5.51 8.42 14.96
N LEU A 53 -5.00 7.99 13.80
CA LEU A 53 -5.03 6.59 13.40
C LEU A 53 -4.09 5.73 14.27
N GLU A 54 -2.91 6.26 14.63
CA GLU A 54 -1.98 5.60 15.54
C GLU A 54 -2.55 5.49 16.96
N GLN A 55 -3.26 6.52 17.45
CA GLN A 55 -3.96 6.48 18.74
C GLN A 55 -5.06 5.41 18.78
N LYS A 56 -5.73 5.15 17.65
CA LYS A 56 -6.71 4.06 17.52
C LYS A 56 -6.06 2.67 17.45
N GLY A 57 -4.73 2.58 17.43
CA GLY A 57 -3.98 1.32 17.42
C GLY A 57 -3.58 0.83 16.03
N PHE A 58 -3.73 1.64 14.98
CA PHE A 58 -3.30 1.28 13.63
C PHE A 58 -1.87 1.70 13.35
N LYS A 59 -1.08 0.83 12.70
CA LYS A 59 0.27 1.17 12.26
C LYS A 59 0.24 1.78 10.87
N ILE A 60 0.40 3.11 10.81
CA ILE A 60 0.33 3.87 9.58
C ILE A 60 1.75 4.18 9.06
N ARG A 61 2.04 3.71 7.85
CA ARG A 61 3.31 3.98 7.17
C ARG A 61 3.33 5.38 6.57
N ASN A 62 2.25 5.75 5.87
CA ASN A 62 2.17 7.00 5.14
C ASN A 62 0.72 7.46 4.97
N VAL A 63 0.51 8.78 5.01
CA VAL A 63 -0.78 9.42 4.72
C VAL A 63 -0.56 10.49 3.66
N THR A 64 -1.29 10.41 2.55
CA THR A 64 -1.13 11.34 1.42
C THR A 64 -2.49 11.85 0.96
N ASN A 65 -2.65 13.17 0.78
CA ASN A 65 -3.87 13.73 0.22
C ASN A 65 -3.97 13.41 -1.27
N ILE A 66 -5.16 12.98 -1.72
CA ILE A 66 -5.42 12.70 -3.14
C ILE A 66 -5.67 14.01 -3.86
N ARG A 67 -4.96 14.24 -4.97
CA ARG A 67 -5.21 15.39 -5.85
C ARG A 67 -5.99 14.97 -7.08
N SER A 68 -6.85 15.87 -7.57
CA SER A 68 -7.52 15.73 -8.85
C SER A 68 -6.50 15.67 -9.97
N TRP A 69 -6.62 14.68 -10.88
CA TRP A 69 -5.68 14.54 -11.98
C TRP A 69 -5.76 15.69 -13.00
N GLN A 70 -6.93 16.35 -13.10
CA GLN A 70 -7.17 17.44 -14.04
C GLN A 70 -6.75 18.79 -13.48
N THR A 71 -7.17 19.10 -12.25
CA THR A 71 -7.01 20.43 -11.64
C THR A 71 -5.81 20.51 -10.70
N ASN A 72 -5.19 19.38 -10.34
CA ASN A 72 -4.18 19.27 -9.29
C ASN A 72 -4.63 19.78 -7.91
N GLU A 73 -5.92 20.02 -7.72
CA GLU A 73 -6.49 20.47 -6.46
C GLU A 73 -6.62 19.31 -5.47
N SER A 74 -6.42 19.61 -4.19
CA SER A 74 -6.59 18.66 -3.10
C SER A 74 -8.05 18.24 -2.97
N LEU A 75 -8.32 16.94 -3.05
CA LEU A 75 -9.64 16.38 -2.82
C LEU A 75 -9.85 16.12 -1.33
N PRO A 76 -11.11 16.03 -0.85
CA PRO A 76 -11.43 15.60 0.51
C PRO A 76 -11.26 14.07 0.67
N LEU A 77 -10.14 13.56 0.16
CA LEU A 77 -9.78 12.14 0.09
C LEU A 77 -8.32 11.99 0.50
N PHE A 78 -8.01 10.96 1.28
CA PHE A 78 -6.65 10.67 1.74
C PHE A 78 -6.32 9.19 1.53
N PHE A 79 -5.16 8.93 0.93
CA PHE A 79 -4.55 7.60 0.91
C PHE A 79 -3.86 7.34 2.23
N VAL A 80 -4.14 6.17 2.80
CA VAL A 80 -3.50 5.66 4.00
C VAL A 80 -2.81 4.34 3.64
N ASP A 81 -1.49 4.35 3.69
CA ASP A 81 -0.67 3.15 3.59
C ASP A 81 -0.49 2.56 4.99
N GLN A 82 -0.98 1.35 5.21
CA GLN A 82 -0.87 0.63 6.48
C GLN A 82 0.27 -0.38 6.44
N GLU A 83 0.86 -0.67 7.59
CA GLU A 83 1.71 -1.86 7.75
C GLU A 83 0.84 -3.10 7.90
N PRO A 84 1.26 -4.28 7.39
CA PRO A 84 0.50 -5.51 7.55
C PRO A 84 0.38 -5.89 9.04
N ASP A 85 -0.82 -5.73 9.60
CA ASP A 85 -1.18 -6.09 10.97
C ASP A 85 -2.56 -6.76 10.97
N ASP A 86 -2.83 -7.62 11.96
CA ASP A 86 -4.08 -8.39 12.02
C ASP A 86 -5.31 -7.48 12.19
N ASN A 87 -5.10 -6.29 12.77
CA ASN A 87 -6.14 -5.28 13.03
C ASN A 87 -6.55 -4.48 11.77
N ASN A 88 -5.85 -4.63 10.63
CA ASN A 88 -6.12 -3.81 9.44
C ASN A 88 -7.51 -4.01 8.82
N LYS A 89 -8.18 -5.13 9.14
CA LYS A 89 -9.51 -5.45 8.62
C LYS A 89 -10.63 -4.64 9.26
N GLU A 90 -10.36 -3.95 10.36
CA GLU A 90 -11.36 -3.22 11.14
C GLU A 90 -11.42 -1.71 10.81
N ILE A 91 -10.58 -1.24 9.86
CA ILE A 91 -10.59 0.16 9.39
C ILE A 91 -11.63 0.41 8.28
#